data_AF-A0A1F3CQ47-F1
#
_entry.id   AF-A0A1F3CQ47-F1
#
_cell.length_a   1.000
_cell.length_b   1.000
_cell.length_c   1.000
_cell.angle_alpha   90.00
_cell.angle_beta   90.00
_cell.angle_gamma   90.00
#
_symmetry.space_group_name_H-M   'P 1'
#
loop_
_entity.id
_entity.type
_entity.pdbx_description
1 polymer ?
#
loop_
_entity_poly.entity_id
_entity_poly.type
_entity_poly.pdbx_seq_one_letter_code
_entity_poly.pdbx_strand_id
1 'polypeptide(L)'
;MIISTLKIISVCFLLFLTACSNNTKKEEDKNNQSKENLYAIAEIDIKTFQTDTIGWGYDIYIHNTLYVHQPNIPAINGNRGFKNETDARKAAEFVAGKIRNNNMPPSVKVSELDSLGVLK
;
A
#
# COMPACT_ATOMS: atom_id res chain seq x y z
N MET A 1 19.99 -19.05 -62.89
CA MET A 1 20.63 -19.04 -61.57
C MET A 1 19.52 -18.90 -60.52
N ILE A 2 19.24 -19.99 -59.78
CA ILE A 2 18.59 -20.05 -58.46
C ILE A 2 17.09 -19.62 -58.43
N ILE A 3 16.13 -20.50 -58.80
CA ILE A 3 15.37 -21.53 -58.02
C ILE A 3 14.45 -20.97 -56.91
N SER A 4 13.21 -21.51 -56.85
CA SER A 4 12.31 -21.70 -55.67
C SER A 4 11.35 -20.55 -55.29
N THR A 5 10.01 -20.66 -55.21
CA THR A 5 9.01 -21.75 -55.20
C THR A 5 7.66 -21.18 -55.70
N LEU A 6 7.05 -21.68 -56.78
CA LEU A 6 5.93 -22.66 -56.79
C LEU A 6 4.90 -22.46 -55.64
N LYS A 7 3.77 -21.76 -55.92
CA LYS A 7 2.39 -22.31 -56.11
C LYS A 7 1.88 -23.04 -54.84
N ILE A 8 0.67 -22.82 -54.29
CA ILE A 8 -0.63 -23.14 -54.91
C ILE A 8 -1.74 -23.02 -53.83
N ILE A 9 -2.97 -22.64 -54.23
CA ILE A 9 -4.29 -23.03 -53.68
C ILE A 9 -4.68 -22.47 -52.28
N SER A 10 -5.65 -21.55 -52.17
CA SER A 10 -7.10 -21.67 -52.42
C SER A 10 -7.88 -22.21 -51.21
N VAL A 11 -9.03 -21.56 -51.00
CA VAL A 11 -10.22 -21.96 -50.25
C VAL A 11 -10.31 -21.57 -48.76
N CYS A 12 -11.26 -20.66 -48.54
CA CYS A 12 -12.17 -20.54 -47.41
C CYS A 12 -12.16 -21.68 -46.38
N PHE A 13 -11.96 -21.31 -45.11
CA PHE A 13 -12.60 -21.99 -43.99
C PHE A 13 -12.85 -20.93 -42.91
N LEU A 14 -14.07 -20.38 -42.90
CA LEU A 14 -15.11 -20.71 -41.93
C LEU A 14 -14.82 -20.17 -40.51
N LEU A 15 -15.52 -19.07 -40.21
CA LEU A 15 -16.17 -18.77 -38.93
C LEU A 15 -15.84 -19.73 -37.79
N PHE A 16 -14.95 -19.30 -36.89
CA PHE A 16 -15.01 -19.75 -35.50
C PHE A 16 -15.34 -18.56 -34.61
N LEU A 17 -16.64 -18.43 -34.35
CA LEU A 17 -17.16 -17.78 -33.15
C LEU A 17 -16.68 -18.61 -31.94
N THR A 18 -15.56 -18.22 -31.36
CA THR A 18 -15.18 -18.76 -30.05
C THR A 18 -15.98 -18.05 -28.98
N ALA A 19 -17.12 -18.64 -28.64
CA ALA A 19 -17.80 -18.42 -27.38
C ALA A 19 -16.88 -18.86 -26.25
N CYS A 20 -16.27 -17.90 -25.54
CA CYS A 20 -15.70 -18.16 -24.23
C CYS A 20 -16.80 -18.06 -23.19
N SER A 21 -17.54 -19.15 -22.99
CA SER A 21 -18.10 -19.42 -21.66
C SER A 21 -16.98 -20.07 -20.86
N ASN A 22 -16.52 -19.40 -19.80
CA ASN A 22 -16.01 -19.97 -18.56
C ASN A 22 -15.41 -18.86 -17.69
N ASN A 23 -16.01 -18.62 -16.54
CA ASN A 23 -15.21 -18.54 -15.33
C ASN A 23 -16.01 -19.12 -14.15
N THR A 24 -15.82 -20.43 -14.02
CA THR A 24 -15.35 -21.09 -12.81
C THR A 24 -15.78 -20.42 -11.51
N LYS A 25 -16.72 -21.09 -10.83
CA LYS A 25 -16.94 -20.97 -9.39
C LYS A 25 -15.56 -21.01 -8.71
N LYS A 26 -15.17 -19.93 -8.04
CA LYS A 26 -14.09 -19.98 -7.06
C LYS A 26 -14.60 -20.77 -5.88
N GLU A 27 -14.26 -22.06 -5.85
CA GLU A 27 -14.14 -22.81 -4.62
C GLU A 27 -13.07 -22.13 -3.76
N GLU A 28 -13.46 -21.70 -2.56
CA GLU A 28 -12.55 -21.28 -1.51
C GLU A 28 -11.78 -22.50 -1.03
N ASP A 29 -10.61 -22.70 -1.62
CA ASP A 29 -9.60 -23.62 -1.11
C ASP A 29 -9.00 -23.02 0.17
N LYS A 30 -9.39 -23.58 1.32
CA LYS A 30 -8.82 -23.28 2.64
C LYS A 30 -7.45 -23.94 2.75
N ASN A 31 -6.45 -23.41 2.06
CA ASN A 31 -5.06 -23.73 2.31
C ASN A 31 -4.46 -22.67 3.24
N ASN A 32 -4.22 -23.08 4.48
CA ASN A 32 -3.70 -22.28 5.58
C ASN A 32 -2.21 -22.00 5.35
N GLN A 33 -1.91 -21.04 4.47
CA GLN A 33 -0.61 -20.43 4.35
C GLN A 33 -0.71 -19.05 5.00
N SER A 34 -0.50 -19.00 6.32
CA SER A 34 -0.28 -17.75 7.02
C SER A 34 0.86 -17.02 6.31
N LYS A 35 0.57 -15.90 5.63
CA LYS A 35 1.61 -14.95 5.26
C LYS A 35 2.31 -14.59 6.57
N GLU A 36 3.54 -15.06 6.75
CA GLU A 36 4.36 -14.66 7.88
C GLU A 36 4.41 -13.13 7.92
N ASN A 37 4.04 -12.56 9.07
CA ASN A 37 4.03 -11.11 9.23
C ASN A 37 5.47 -10.62 9.37
N LEU A 38 6.09 -10.29 8.24
CA LEU A 38 7.48 -9.81 8.15
C LEU A 38 7.73 -8.53 8.96
N TYR A 39 6.67 -7.80 9.35
CA TYR A 39 6.78 -6.56 10.13
C TYR A 39 6.70 -6.76 11.64
N ALA A 40 6.27 -7.94 12.13
CA ALA A 40 6.05 -8.18 13.56
C ALA A 40 7.34 -8.00 14.38
N ILE A 41 8.48 -8.41 13.82
CA ILE A 41 9.80 -8.33 14.44
C ILE A 41 10.71 -7.29 13.75
N ALA A 42 10.18 -6.52 12.81
CA ALA A 42 10.98 -5.55 12.08
C ALA A 42 11.50 -4.44 13.01
N GLU A 43 12.73 -4.04 12.79
CA GLU A 43 13.28 -2.84 13.41
C GLU A 43 12.56 -1.61 12.83
N ILE A 44 11.79 -0.93 13.69
CA ILE A 44 11.07 0.28 13.33
C ILE A 44 11.61 1.44 14.17
N ASP A 45 12.11 2.45 13.48
CA ASP A 45 12.55 3.71 14.07
C ASP A 45 11.56 4.83 13.71
N ILE A 46 11.28 5.72 14.65
CA ILE A 46 10.38 6.85 14.49
C ILE A 46 11.18 8.12 14.72
N LYS A 47 11.09 9.05 13.77
CA LYS A 47 11.69 10.38 13.88
C LYS A 47 10.62 11.43 13.69
N THR A 48 10.57 12.40 14.60
CA THR A 48 9.71 13.57 14.50
C THR A 48 10.54 14.72 13.97
N PHE A 49 9.90 15.58 13.19
CA PHE A 49 10.54 16.77 12.64
C PHE A 49 9.57 17.94 12.65
N GLN A 50 10.12 19.13 12.85
CA GLN A 50 9.39 20.36 12.66
C GLN A 50 9.54 20.81 11.22
N THR A 51 8.44 21.26 10.62
CA THR A 51 8.42 21.96 9.35
C THR A 51 8.39 23.46 9.60
N ASP A 52 8.97 24.23 8.68
CA ASP A 52 9.06 25.68 8.83
C ASP A 52 7.69 26.39 8.84
N THR A 53 6.70 25.80 8.17
CA THR A 53 5.45 26.50 7.86
C THR A 53 4.18 25.86 8.40
N ILE A 54 4.17 24.54 8.65
CA ILE A 54 2.91 23.82 8.90
C ILE A 54 2.84 23.13 10.26
N GLY A 55 3.93 23.10 11.04
CA GLY A 55 3.98 22.42 12.34
C GLY A 55 4.83 21.16 12.32
N TRP A 56 4.44 20.13 13.06
CA TRP A 56 5.21 18.90 13.24
C TRP A 56 4.74 17.77 12.32
N GLY A 57 5.71 17.01 11.80
CA GLY A 57 5.51 15.78 11.06
C GLY A 57 6.33 14.64 11.65
N TYR A 58 6.25 13.48 11.01
CA TYR A 58 7.04 12.32 11.39
C TYR A 58 7.46 11.47 10.21
N ASP A 59 8.55 10.76 10.40
CA ASP A 59 9.05 9.69 9.56
C ASP A 59 8.98 8.37 10.32
N ILE A 60 8.71 7.30 9.58
CA ILE A 60 8.85 5.91 10.06
C ILE A 60 9.86 5.22 9.15
N TYR A 61 10.90 4.65 9.75
CA TYR A 61 11.91 3.87 9.06
C TYR A 61 11.74 2.39 9.41
N ILE A 62 11.87 1.52 8.42
CA ILE A 62 11.91 0.06 8.60
C ILE A 62 13.26 -0.43 8.09
N HIS A 63 14.05 -1.09 8.94
CA HIS A 63 15.43 -1.48 8.62
C HIS A 63 16.23 -0.31 8.02
N ASN A 64 16.18 0.84 8.71
CA ASN A 64 16.80 2.12 8.31
C ASN A 64 16.35 2.71 6.96
N THR A 65 15.36 2.11 6.29
CA THR A 65 14.79 2.62 5.04
C THR A 65 13.55 3.45 5.35
N LEU A 66 13.48 4.69 4.83
CA LEU A 66 12.31 5.55 4.99
C LEU A 66 11.08 4.88 4.38
N TYR A 67 10.09 4.60 5.23
CA TYR A 67 8.89 3.85 4.86
C TYR A 67 7.64 4.75 4.82
N VAL A 68 7.50 5.65 5.80
CA VAL A 68 6.47 6.69 5.81
C VAL A 68 7.15 8.03 6.01
N HIS A 69 6.82 9.00 5.17
CA HIS A 69 7.13 10.41 5.36
C HIS A 69 5.82 11.19 5.44
N GLN A 70 5.49 11.71 6.63
CA GLN A 70 4.19 12.31 6.91
C GLN A 70 4.36 13.71 7.50
N PRO A 71 4.55 14.75 6.66
CA PRO A 71 4.70 16.13 7.11
C PRO A 71 3.36 16.74 7.59
N ASN A 72 2.22 16.15 7.22
CA ASN A 72 0.88 16.63 7.52
C ASN A 72 0.10 15.69 8.45
N ILE A 73 -0.94 16.18 9.12
CA ILE A 73 -1.88 15.34 9.85
C ILE A 73 -2.61 14.42 8.85
N PRO A 74 -2.52 13.08 8.97
CA PRO A 74 -3.19 12.17 8.06
C PRO A 74 -4.72 12.28 8.18
N ALA A 75 -5.44 12.01 7.09
CA ALA A 75 -6.91 12.07 7.01
C ALA A 75 -7.58 13.42 7.32
N ILE A 76 -6.81 14.49 7.53
CA ILE A 76 -7.30 15.85 7.66
C ILE A 76 -6.94 16.62 6.39
N ASN A 77 -7.93 17.29 5.79
CA ASN A 77 -7.71 18.09 4.60
C ASN A 77 -6.85 19.33 4.91
N GLY A 78 -6.01 19.71 3.94
CA GLY A 78 -5.15 20.89 3.99
C GLY A 78 -3.69 20.59 4.33
N ASN A 79 -2.85 21.62 4.24
CA ASN A 79 -1.41 21.53 4.50
C ASN A 79 -1.11 21.93 5.95
N ARG A 80 -1.49 21.09 6.92
CA ARG A 80 -1.24 21.34 8.36
C ARG A 80 -0.56 20.13 8.99
N GLY A 81 0.51 20.37 9.74
CA GLY A 81 1.16 19.40 10.62
C GLY A 81 0.54 19.43 12.02
N PHE A 82 1.05 18.58 12.90
CA PHE A 82 0.66 18.54 14.30
C PHE A 82 1.14 19.80 15.03
N LYS A 83 0.41 20.18 16.08
CA LYS A 83 0.72 21.38 16.87
C LYS A 83 2.04 21.26 17.64
N ASN A 84 2.37 20.05 18.09
CA ASN A 84 3.58 19.77 18.86
C ASN A 84 4.16 18.41 18.48
N GLU A 85 5.43 18.22 18.84
CA GLU A 85 6.18 17.00 18.58
C GLU A 85 5.53 15.75 19.18
N THR A 86 5.02 15.85 20.40
CA THR A 86 4.39 14.75 21.13
C THR A 86 3.18 14.19 20.38
N ASP A 87 2.38 15.06 19.77
CA ASP A 87 1.20 14.65 19.00
C ASP A 87 1.60 13.97 17.69
N ALA A 88 2.63 14.47 17.00
CA ALA A 88 3.20 13.79 15.83
C ALA A 88 3.76 12.41 16.21
N ARG A 89 4.47 12.31 17.34
CA ARG A 89 5.04 11.07 17.85
C ARG A 89 3.97 10.01 18.13
N LYS A 90 2.89 10.37 18.83
CA LYS A 90 1.77 9.45 19.11
C LYS A 90 1.10 8.94 17.85
N ALA A 91 0.89 9.80 16.86
CA ALA A 91 0.34 9.39 15.57
C ALA A 91 1.29 8.43 14.84
N ALA A 92 2.60 8.71 14.85
CA ALA A 92 3.61 7.85 14.28
C ALA A 92 3.65 6.46 14.93
N GLU A 93 3.59 6.39 16.26
CA GLU A 93 3.55 5.14 17.03
C GLU A 93 2.31 4.31 16.69
N PHE A 94 1.16 4.96 16.52
CA PHE A 94 -0.07 4.29 16.08
C PHE A 94 0.07 3.69 14.68
N VAL A 95 0.65 4.45 13.73
CA VAL A 95 0.92 3.97 12.37
C VAL A 95 1.94 2.83 12.37
N ALA A 96 3.01 2.93 13.18
CA ALA A 96 3.97 1.85 13.37
C ALA A 96 3.31 0.58 13.94
N GLY A 97 2.37 0.73 14.86
CA GLY A 97 1.55 -0.37 15.37
C GLY A 97 0.72 -1.04 14.27
N LYS A 98 0.12 -0.27 13.36
CA LYS A 98 -0.59 -0.81 12.18
C LYS A 98 0.34 -1.59 11.26
N ILE A 99 1.53 -1.07 11.00
CA ILE A 99 2.58 -1.74 10.21
C ILE A 99 2.95 -3.07 10.86
N ARG A 100 3.25 -3.07 12.16
CA ARG A 100 3.58 -4.30 12.93
C ARG A 100 2.47 -5.34 12.89
N ASN A 101 1.21 -4.91 12.77
CA ASN A 101 0.05 -5.81 12.70
C ASN A 101 -0.34 -6.19 11.25
N ASN A 102 0.50 -5.88 10.27
CA ASN A 102 0.26 -6.14 8.84
C ASN A 102 -1.03 -5.49 8.29
N ASN A 103 -1.47 -4.39 8.92
CA ASN A 103 -2.62 -3.62 8.47
C ASN A 103 -2.19 -2.68 7.34
N MET A 104 -2.16 -3.20 6.10
CA MET A 104 -1.65 -2.51 4.92
C MET A 104 -2.76 -2.11 3.93
N PRO A 105 -2.73 -0.87 3.39
CA PRO A 105 -1.85 0.24 3.79
C PRO A 105 -2.18 0.74 5.20
N PRO A 106 -1.22 1.34 5.95
CA PRO A 106 -1.42 1.77 7.33
C PRO A 106 -2.21 3.09 7.40
N SER A 107 -3.38 3.12 6.77
CA SER A 107 -4.27 4.27 6.68
C SER A 107 -4.79 4.63 8.06
N VAL A 108 -4.91 5.92 8.33
CA VAL A 108 -5.45 6.46 9.59
C VAL A 108 -6.79 7.12 9.33
N LYS A 109 -7.74 6.97 10.24
CA LYS A 109 -9.04 7.66 10.25
C LYS A 109 -9.00 8.83 11.22
N VAL A 110 -9.81 9.85 10.95
CA VAL A 110 -9.97 11.01 11.86
C VAL A 110 -10.35 10.57 13.28
N SER A 111 -11.26 9.61 13.42
CA SER A 111 -11.69 9.09 14.73
C SER A 111 -10.58 8.41 15.53
N GLU A 112 -9.59 7.82 14.85
CA GLU A 112 -8.43 7.21 15.51
C GLU A 112 -7.50 8.31 16.04
N LEU A 113 -7.25 9.37 15.26
CA LEU A 113 -6.49 10.54 15.72
C LEU A 113 -7.18 11.27 16.89
N ASP A 114 -8.51 11.40 16.82
CA ASP A 114 -9.30 11.96 17.91
C ASP A 114 -9.19 11.13 19.19
N SER A 115 -9.26 9.79 19.05
CA SER A 115 -9.07 8.85 20.18
C SER A 115 -7.66 8.92 20.77
N LEU A 116 -6.63 9.23 19.96
CA LEU A 116 -5.26 9.49 20.43
C LEU A 116 -5.11 10.87 21.08
N GLY A 117 -6.09 11.76 20.91
CA GLY A 117 -6.09 13.12 21.45
C GLY A 117 -5.08 14.05 20.79
N VAL A 118 -4.70 13.79 19.53
CA VAL A 118 -3.64 14.51 18.80
C VAL A 118 -4.15 15.63 17.88
N LEU A 119 -5.46 15.89 17.86
CA LEU A 119 -6.11 16.90 17.00
C LEU A 119 -6.35 18.27 17.69
N LYS A 120 -5.55 18.62 18.71
CA LYS A 120 -5.75 19.80 19.59
C LYS A 120 -4.96 21.06 19.18
#